data_AF-A0A527FQV1-F1
#
_entry.id   AF-A0A527FQV1-F1
#
_cell.length_a   1.000
_cell.length_b   1.000
_cell.length_c   1.000
_cell.angle_alpha   90.00
_cell.angle_beta   90.00
_cell.angle_gamma   90.00
#
_symmetry.space_group_name_H-M   'P 1'
#
loop_
_entity.id
_entity.type
_entity.pdbx_description
1 polymer ?
#
loop_
_entity_poly.entity_id
_entity_poly.type
_entity_poly.pdbx_seq_one_letter_code
_entity_poly.pdbx_strand_id
1 'polypeptide(L)' 'MQSLGKYRRITVKIGSALLVDRTTGLKRDWLASLADDIAGLAQGGAE' A
#
# COMPACT_ATOMS: atom_id res chain seq x y z
N MET A 1 -3.71 -14.23 16.57
CA MET A 1 -3.87 -13.08 15.64
C MET A 1 -5.09 -13.33 14.78
N GLN A 2 -6.00 -12.37 14.63
CA GLN A 2 -7.21 -12.54 13.80
C GLN A 2 -6.86 -12.32 12.32
N SER A 3 -7.41 -13.14 11.42
CA SER A 3 -7.19 -12.97 9.98
C SER A 3 -7.84 -11.67 9.47
N LEU A 4 -7.15 -10.97 8.57
CA LEU A 4 -7.67 -9.79 7.88
C LEU A 4 -8.60 -10.16 6.71
N GLY A 5 -8.52 -11.38 6.18
CA GLY A 5 -9.25 -11.80 4.97
C GLY A 5 -10.77 -11.81 5.09
N LYS A 6 -11.31 -11.68 6.31
CA LYS A 6 -12.76 -11.58 6.56
C LYS A 6 -13.32 -10.17 6.39
N TYR A 7 -12.47 -9.14 6.30
CA TYR A 7 -12.93 -7.75 6.17
C TYR A 7 -13.08 -7.37 4.70
N ARG A 8 -14.21 -6.77 4.35
CA ARG A 8 -14.51 -6.33 2.97
C ARG A 8 -13.78 -5.06 2.55
N ARG A 9 -13.42 -4.20 3.51
CA ARG A 9 -12.74 -2.92 3.28
C ARG A 9 -11.66 -2.72 4.33
N ILE A 10 -10.46 -2.38 3.88
CA ILE A 10 -9.29 -2.17 4.72
C ILE A 10 -8.70 -0.82 4.36
N THR A 11 -8.53 0.06 5.35
CA THR A 11 -7.83 1.32 5.18
C THR A 11 -6.39 1.16 5.65
N VAL A 12 -5.43 1.39 4.76
CA VAL A 12 -4.00 1.36 5.09
C VAL A 12 -3.47 2.78 5.18
N LYS A 13 -2.92 3.17 6.33
CA LYS A 13 -2.25 4.46 6.51
C LYS A 13 -0.74 4.27 6.41
N ILE A 14 -0.14 4.86 5.37
CA ILE A 14 1.32 4.96 5.27
C ILE A 14 1.78 6.28 5.91
N GLY A 15 2.71 6.20 6.86
CA GLY A 15 3.40 7.35 7.43
C GLY A 15 4.60 7.75 6.58
N SER A 16 4.92 9.05 6.53
CA SER A 16 6.02 9.56 5.69
C SER A 16 7.38 8.97 6.07
N ALA A 17 7.60 8.65 7.35
CA ALA A 17 8.83 8.00 7.83
C ALA A 17 9.09 6.62 7.20
N LEU A 18 8.06 5.95 6.67
CA LEU A 18 8.21 4.67 5.95
C LEU A 18 8.50 4.88 4.45
N LEU A 19 8.08 6.02 3.90
CA LEU A 19 8.08 6.30 2.47
C LEU A 19 9.26 7.20 2.04
N VAL A 20 9.80 7.98 2.97
CA VAL A 20 10.86 8.96 2.71
C VAL A 20 12.10 8.61 3.51
N ASP A 21 13.19 8.44 2.80
CA ASP A 21 14.53 8.40 3.36
C ASP A 21 15.14 9.81 3.36
N ARG A 22 15.92 10.15 4.40
CA ARG A 22 16.49 11.50 4.53
C ARG A 22 17.57 11.81 3.49
N THR A 23 18.30 10.80 3.04
CA THR A 23 19.46 10.96 2.15
C THR A 23 19.07 10.78 0.69
N THR A 24 18.22 9.80 0.43
CA THR A 24 17.83 9.36 -0.93
C THR A 24 16.45 9.85 -1.36
N GLY A 25 15.67 10.43 -0.44
CA GLY A 25 14.37 11.00 -0.72
C GLY A 25 13.27 9.94 -0.81
N LEU A 26 12.32 10.14 -1.72
CA LEU A 26 11.14 9.28 -1.85
C LEU A 26 11.51 7.86 -2.32
N LYS A 27 11.01 6.82 -1.63
CA LYS A 27 11.14 5.42 -2.06
C LYS A 27 10.23 5.10 -3.24
N ARG A 28 10.61 5.56 -4.44
CA ARG A 28 9.80 5.48 -5.67
C ARG A 28 9.45 4.05 -6.06
N ASP A 29 10.42 3.14 -6.07
CA ASP A 29 10.20 1.76 -6.51
C ASP A 29 9.22 1.01 -5.58
N TRP A 30 9.34 1.26 -4.27
CA TRP A 30 8.40 0.73 -3.28
C TRP A 30 6.99 1.32 -3.49
N LEU A 31 6.90 2.63 -3.75
CA LEU A 31 5.62 3.28 -4.01
C LEU A 31 4.97 2.79 -5.30
N ALA A 32 5.77 2.53 -6.34
CA ALA A 32 5.30 1.95 -7.59
C ALA A 32 4.75 0.54 -7.38
N SER A 33 5.48 -0.33 -6.67
CA SER A 33 4.99 -1.67 -6.31
C SER A 33 3.67 -1.63 -5.53
N LEU A 34 3.52 -0.69 -4.60
CA LEU A 34 2.25 -0.52 -3.88
C LEU A 34 1.11 -0.08 -4.82
N ALA A 35 1.39 0.80 -5.78
CA ALA A 35 0.40 1.23 -6.77
C ALA A 35 -0.03 0.07 -7.68
N ASP A 36 0.91 -0.78 -8.08
CA ASP A 36 0.62 -1.98 -8.88
C ASP A 36 -0.26 -2.97 -8.10
N ASP A 37 0.02 -3.20 -6.82
CA ASP A 37 -0.81 -4.04 -5.96
C ASP A 37 -2.25 -3.48 -5.82
N ILE A 38 -2.38 -2.16 -5.61
CA ILE A 38 -3.69 -1.49 -5.55
C ILE A 38 -4.43 -1.61 -6.89
N ALA A 39 -3.73 -1.46 -8.01
CA ALA A 39 -4.32 -1.62 -9.34
C ALA A 39 -4.83 -3.07 -9.55
N GLY A 40 -4.08 -4.07 -9.09
CA GLY A 40 -4.53 -5.46 -9.09
C GLY A 40 -5.79 -5.68 -8.27
N LEU A 41 -5.88 -5.08 -7.07
CA LEU A 41 -7.09 -5.12 -6.23
C LEU A 41 -8.28 -4.44 -6.91
N ALA A 42 -8.07 -3.28 -7.51
CA ALA A 42 -9.11 -2.55 -8.23
C ALA A 42 -9.65 -3.36 -9.42
N GLN A 43 -8.76 -3.98 -10.21
CA GLN A 43 -9.14 -4.89 -11.30
C GLN A 43 -9.88 -6.13 -10.78
N GLY A 44 -9.54 -6.60 -9.57
CA GLY A 44 -10.25 -7.67 -8.86
C GLY A 44 -11.60 -7.26 -8.26
N GLY A 45 -12.03 -6.01 -8.44
CA GLY A 45 -13.34 -5.51 -7.99
C GLY A 45 -13.35 -4.90 -6.59
N ALA A 46 -12.20 -4.56 -6.02
CA ALA A 46 -12.11 -3.76 -4.79
C ALA A 46 -12.27 -2.25 -5.10
N GLU A 47 -13.10 -1.56 -4.31
CA GLU A 47 -13.37 -0.10 -4.40
C GLU A 47 -13.04 0.66 -3.10
#